data_AF-A0AAE6JR20-F1
#
_entry.id   AF-A0AAE6JR20-F1
#
_cell.length_a   1.000
_cell.length_b   1.000
_cell.length_c   1.000
_cell.angle_alpha   90.00
_cell.angle_beta   90.00
_cell.angle_gamma   90.00
#
_symmetry.space_group_name_H-M   'P 1'
#
loop_
_entity.id
_entity.type
_entity.pdbx_description
1 polymer ?
#
loop_
_entity_poly.entity_id
_entity_poly.type
_entity_poly.pdbx_seq_one_letter_code
_entity_poly.pdbx_strand_id
1 'polypeptide(L)'
;MENLESIIETFRKNWKTTNGRFLSLSGNPTIKSVDDAYRESCRKAYSPSVLRALKYPKNISNKVKEELKKDSLNYLSICLDELFNIDDVNFTIFDNWENEVVNYIVNMYKEKGINDYTYGNGQKLVNMAIKYVLSSDIIQYNHPVFKYCHIPVDGIIQKIAKKKLNVEFLTKNGKELKTYSSWSKNDCRDDFLTYQDRIRNAIQKKDEYYSPLIWEIQNWPPQ
;
A
#
# COMPACT_ATOMS: atom_id res chain seq x y z
N MET A 1 -19.93 10.41 -12.92
CA MET A 1 -19.02 9.67 -12.04
C MET A 1 -19.78 8.47 -11.52
N GLU A 2 -19.26 7.26 -11.66
CA GLU A 2 -19.86 6.07 -11.03
C GLU A 2 -19.93 6.29 -9.52
N ASN A 3 -21.00 5.83 -8.85
CA ASN A 3 -21.16 6.05 -7.41
C ASN A 3 -19.99 5.38 -6.66
N LEU A 4 -19.26 6.15 -5.84
CA LEU A 4 -18.13 5.68 -5.04
C LEU A 4 -18.47 4.42 -4.23
N GLU A 5 -19.68 4.37 -3.67
CA GLU A 5 -20.17 3.20 -2.94
C GLU A 5 -20.19 1.94 -3.82
N SER A 6 -20.71 2.06 -5.05
CA SER A 6 -20.77 0.95 -6.01
C SER A 6 -19.38 0.45 -6.42
N ILE A 7 -18.43 1.37 -6.60
CA ILE A 7 -17.03 1.03 -6.88
C ILE A 7 -16.45 0.22 -5.71
N ILE A 8 -16.66 0.68 -4.48
CA ILE A 8 -16.12 0.03 -3.27
C ILE A 8 -16.77 -1.32 -3.02
N GLU A 9 -18.07 -1.46 -3.19
CA GLU A 9 -18.73 -2.77 -3.10
C GLU A 9 -18.20 -3.74 -4.15
N THR A 10 -18.04 -3.28 -5.38
CA THR A 10 -17.49 -4.09 -6.47
C THR A 10 -16.06 -4.53 -6.14
N PHE A 11 -15.24 -3.64 -5.61
CA PHE A 11 -13.91 -3.94 -5.10
C PHE A 11 -13.93 -5.00 -4.01
N ARG A 12 -14.75 -4.81 -2.96
CA ARG A 12 -14.88 -5.76 -1.85
C ARG A 12 -15.30 -7.15 -2.33
N LYS A 13 -16.21 -7.22 -3.32
CA LYS A 13 -16.71 -8.48 -3.91
C LYS A 13 -15.69 -9.15 -4.85
N ASN A 14 -14.86 -8.38 -5.55
CA ASN A 14 -14.02 -8.92 -6.63
C ASN A 14 -12.53 -8.95 -6.30
N TRP A 15 -12.09 -8.40 -5.16
CA TRP A 15 -10.68 -8.41 -4.80
C TRP A 15 -10.23 -9.79 -4.33
N LYS A 16 -9.64 -10.54 -5.27
CA LYS A 16 -9.17 -11.91 -5.11
C LYS A 16 -7.78 -12.09 -5.69
N THR A 17 -7.10 -13.14 -5.26
CA THR A 17 -5.86 -13.62 -5.89
C THR A 17 -6.15 -14.36 -7.20
N THR A 18 -5.11 -14.63 -8.00
CA THR A 18 -5.20 -15.47 -9.22
C THR A 18 -5.77 -16.86 -9.01
N ASN A 19 -5.68 -17.42 -7.80
CA ASN A 19 -6.30 -18.71 -7.45
C ASN A 19 -7.69 -18.56 -6.80
N GLY A 20 -8.32 -17.39 -6.93
CA GLY A 20 -9.70 -17.15 -6.49
C GLY A 20 -9.89 -16.93 -4.99
N ARG A 21 -8.82 -16.80 -4.20
CA ARG A 21 -8.93 -16.52 -2.76
C ARG A 21 -9.34 -15.06 -2.56
N PHE A 22 -10.45 -14.84 -1.88
CA PHE A 22 -10.90 -13.51 -1.47
C PHE A 22 -9.88 -12.85 -0.54
N LEU A 23 -9.56 -11.60 -0.84
CA LEU A 23 -8.65 -10.76 -0.07
C LEU A 23 -9.41 -9.81 0.86
N SER A 24 -10.54 -9.28 0.40
CA SER A 24 -11.37 -8.32 1.14
C SER A 24 -11.63 -8.72 2.60
N LEU A 25 -11.66 -7.73 3.48
CA LEU A 25 -12.05 -7.88 4.89
C LEU A 25 -13.56 -7.80 5.12
N SER A 26 -14.32 -7.39 4.11
CA SER A 26 -15.78 -7.30 4.17
C SER A 26 -16.42 -8.65 4.54
N GLY A 27 -17.40 -8.61 5.43
CA GLY A 27 -18.11 -9.78 5.94
C GLY A 27 -17.31 -10.69 6.86
N ASN A 28 -16.10 -10.31 7.29
CA ASN A 28 -15.32 -11.11 8.24
C ASN A 28 -15.88 -11.01 9.68
N PRO A 29 -16.45 -12.09 10.25
CA PRO A 29 -17.12 -12.05 11.55
C PRO A 29 -16.16 -11.85 12.74
N THR A 30 -14.85 -11.97 12.52
CA THR A 30 -13.84 -11.75 13.58
C THR A 30 -13.48 -10.28 13.74
N ILE A 31 -13.86 -9.40 12.81
CA ILE A 31 -13.56 -7.98 12.85
C ILE A 31 -14.77 -7.27 13.47
N LYS A 32 -14.64 -6.84 14.73
CA LYS A 32 -15.76 -6.25 15.49
C LYS A 32 -15.52 -4.80 15.89
N SER A 33 -14.30 -4.31 15.69
CA SER A 33 -13.86 -2.98 16.08
C SER A 33 -12.90 -2.39 15.04
N VAL A 34 -12.68 -1.08 15.12
CA VAL A 34 -11.70 -0.35 14.31
C VAL A 34 -10.29 -0.95 14.51
N ASP A 35 -9.92 -1.20 15.77
CA ASP A 35 -8.70 -1.91 16.15
C ASP A 35 -8.54 -3.28 15.47
N ASP A 36 -9.62 -4.08 15.44
CA ASP A 36 -9.58 -5.39 14.75
C ASP A 36 -9.33 -5.20 13.25
N ALA A 37 -9.92 -4.17 12.65
CA ALA A 37 -9.76 -3.87 11.24
C ALA A 37 -8.31 -3.50 10.92
N TYR A 38 -7.66 -2.66 11.73
CA TYR A 38 -6.25 -2.31 11.53
C TYR A 38 -5.31 -3.50 11.75
N ARG A 39 -5.48 -4.26 12.83
CA ARG A 39 -4.67 -5.45 13.11
C ARG A 39 -4.79 -6.49 11.99
N GLU A 40 -6.01 -6.79 11.55
CA GLU A 40 -6.25 -7.76 10.49
C GLU A 40 -5.73 -7.27 9.13
N SER A 41 -5.85 -5.96 8.85
CA SER A 41 -5.29 -5.34 7.65
C SER A 41 -3.78 -5.49 7.58
N CYS A 42 -3.08 -5.18 8.68
CA CYS A 42 -1.63 -5.37 8.77
C CYS A 42 -1.25 -6.85 8.57
N ARG A 43 -1.93 -7.75 9.27
CA ARG A 43 -1.66 -9.20 9.20
C ARG A 43 -1.82 -9.73 7.77
N LYS A 44 -2.85 -9.30 7.05
CA LYS A 44 -3.12 -9.70 5.65
C LYS A 44 -2.13 -9.05 4.68
N ALA A 45 -1.71 -7.81 4.95
CA ALA A 45 -0.67 -7.13 4.18
C ALA A 45 0.68 -7.84 4.29
N TYR A 46 0.99 -8.47 5.43
CA TYR A 46 2.18 -9.30 5.62
C TYR A 46 2.10 -10.68 4.91
N SER A 47 1.49 -10.73 3.73
CA SER A 47 1.41 -11.96 2.95
C SER A 47 2.72 -12.20 2.19
N PRO A 48 3.07 -13.47 1.88
CA PRO A 48 4.28 -13.79 1.14
C PRO A 48 4.38 -13.12 -0.24
N SER A 49 3.27 -12.69 -0.86
CA SER A 49 3.29 -11.94 -2.12
C SER A 49 3.80 -10.51 -1.95
N VAL A 50 3.57 -9.89 -0.79
CA VAL A 50 4.05 -8.54 -0.45
C VAL A 50 5.53 -8.57 -0.07
N LEU A 51 5.95 -9.65 0.61
CA LEU A 51 7.33 -9.85 1.06
C LEU A 51 8.15 -10.78 0.17
N ARG A 52 7.65 -11.13 -1.02
CA ARG A 52 8.23 -12.17 -1.89
C ARG A 52 9.70 -11.91 -2.25
N ALA A 53 10.09 -10.64 -2.26
CA ALA A 53 11.45 -10.20 -2.56
C ALA A 53 12.39 -10.27 -1.35
N LEU A 54 11.86 -10.39 -0.13
CA LEU A 54 12.64 -10.39 1.09
C LEU A 54 13.34 -11.74 1.26
N LYS A 55 14.67 -11.71 1.22
CA LYS A 55 15.52 -12.86 1.56
C LYS A 55 16.11 -12.61 2.93
N TYR A 56 15.76 -13.46 3.89
CA TYR A 56 16.38 -13.41 5.20
C TYR A 56 17.81 -13.98 5.12
N PRO A 57 18.80 -13.31 5.73
CA PRO A 57 20.13 -13.89 5.91
C PRO A 57 20.06 -15.23 6.66
N LYS A 58 20.96 -16.16 6.32
CA LYS A 58 20.94 -17.54 6.85
C LYS A 58 21.09 -17.60 8.38
N ASN A 59 21.76 -16.62 8.97
CA ASN A 59 22.02 -16.51 10.39
C ASN A 59 20.83 -15.94 11.19
N ILE A 60 19.75 -15.48 10.54
CA ILE A 60 18.55 -14.99 11.23
C ILE A 60 17.65 -16.16 11.61
N SER A 61 17.48 -16.36 12.92
CA SER A 61 16.64 -17.41 13.49
C SER A 61 15.15 -17.16 13.20
N ASN A 62 14.34 -18.22 13.20
CA ASN A 62 12.89 -18.08 13.02
C ASN A 62 12.23 -17.29 14.14
N LYS A 63 12.77 -17.37 15.37
CA LYS A 63 12.29 -16.58 16.51
C LYS A 63 12.42 -15.07 16.23
N VAL A 64 13.59 -14.63 15.74
CA VAL A 64 13.81 -13.22 15.37
C VAL A 64 12.87 -12.78 14.26
N LYS A 65 12.59 -13.65 13.27
CA LYS A 65 11.65 -13.33 12.18
C LYS A 65 10.22 -13.13 12.68
N GLU A 66 9.74 -13.99 13.56
CA GLU A 66 8.38 -13.88 14.12
C GLU A 66 8.25 -12.69 15.07
N GLU A 67 9.25 -12.41 15.90
CA GLU A 67 9.29 -11.21 16.75
C GLU A 67 9.26 -9.93 15.89
N LEU A 68 10.14 -9.83 14.89
CA LEU A 68 10.20 -8.68 14.00
C LEU A 68 8.89 -8.47 13.23
N LYS A 69 8.28 -9.55 12.74
CA LYS A 69 6.96 -9.52 12.10
C LYS A 69 5.91 -9.00 13.09
N LYS A 70 5.84 -9.55 14.30
CA LYS A 70 4.88 -9.13 15.32
C LYS A 70 5.04 -7.65 15.63
N ASP A 71 6.27 -7.21 15.88
CA ASP A 71 6.58 -5.84 16.30
C ASP A 71 6.29 -4.84 15.18
N SER A 72 6.71 -5.15 13.94
CA SER A 72 6.45 -4.27 12.78
C SER A 72 4.96 -4.15 12.45
N LEU A 73 4.18 -5.23 12.61
CA LEU A 73 2.74 -5.18 12.39
C LEU A 73 1.98 -4.48 13.52
N ASN A 74 2.45 -4.64 14.77
CA ASN A 74 1.90 -3.90 15.89
C ASN A 74 2.15 -2.40 15.73
N TYR A 75 3.38 -2.01 15.39
CA TYR A 75 3.74 -0.63 15.09
C TYR A 75 2.86 -0.06 13.96
N LEU A 76 2.77 -0.75 12.83
CA LEU A 76 1.93 -0.28 11.71
C LEU A 76 0.46 -0.15 12.10
N SER A 77 -0.08 -1.06 12.92
CA SER A 77 -1.46 -0.97 13.38
C SER A 77 -1.71 0.27 14.25
N ILE A 78 -0.76 0.66 15.09
CA ILE A 78 -0.83 1.89 15.90
C ILE A 78 -0.78 3.11 14.99
N CYS A 79 0.17 3.15 14.04
CA CYS A 79 0.29 4.29 13.12
C CYS A 79 -0.92 4.44 12.20
N LEU A 80 -1.62 3.35 11.86
CA LEU A 80 -2.89 3.42 11.13
C LEU A 80 -3.99 4.06 11.99
N ASP A 81 -4.09 3.70 13.26
CA ASP A 81 -5.03 4.35 14.17
C ASP A 81 -4.75 5.85 14.29
N GLU A 82 -3.48 6.23 14.48
CA GLU A 82 -3.07 7.63 14.49
C GLU A 82 -3.46 8.35 13.19
N LEU A 83 -3.12 7.78 12.02
CA LEU A 83 -3.43 8.37 10.71
C LEU A 83 -4.92 8.62 10.52
N PHE A 84 -5.76 7.65 10.88
CA PHE A 84 -7.20 7.75 10.69
C PHE A 84 -7.89 8.65 11.72
N ASN A 85 -7.19 9.06 12.78
CA ASN A 85 -7.63 10.07 13.74
C ASN A 85 -7.04 11.47 13.45
N ILE A 86 -6.26 11.66 12.38
CA ILE A 86 -5.77 12.98 11.97
C ILE A 86 -6.90 13.79 11.33
N ASP A 87 -7.21 14.93 11.93
CA ASP A 87 -8.06 15.96 11.31
C ASP A 87 -7.34 16.65 10.14
N ASP A 88 -8.10 17.01 9.10
CA ASP A 88 -7.61 17.82 7.96
C ASP A 88 -6.39 17.26 7.22
N VAL A 89 -6.30 15.93 7.09
CA VAL A 89 -5.28 15.25 6.29
C VAL A 89 -5.21 15.80 4.86
N ASN A 90 -4.00 15.91 4.32
CA ASN A 90 -3.69 16.32 2.95
C ASN A 90 -2.49 15.53 2.41
N PHE A 91 -2.10 15.75 1.14
CA PHE A 91 -0.98 15.02 0.53
C PHE A 91 0.33 15.18 1.30
N THR A 92 0.66 16.39 1.77
CA THR A 92 1.91 16.63 2.51
C THR A 92 1.91 15.90 3.85
N ILE A 93 0.80 15.93 4.59
CA ILE A 93 0.66 15.20 5.85
C ILE A 93 0.80 13.70 5.61
N PHE A 94 0.11 13.16 4.60
CA PHE A 94 0.18 11.74 4.27
C PHE A 94 1.59 11.31 3.82
N ASP A 95 2.26 12.10 2.98
CA ASP A 95 3.60 11.81 2.47
C ASP A 95 4.67 11.82 3.57
N ASN A 96 4.49 12.66 4.60
CA ASN A 96 5.37 12.70 5.77
C ASN A 96 5.10 11.49 6.70
N TRP A 97 3.82 11.23 7.00
CA TRP A 97 3.43 10.06 7.80
C TRP A 97 3.93 8.76 7.17
N GLU A 98 3.73 8.56 5.86
CA GLU A 98 4.17 7.35 5.17
C GLU A 98 5.70 7.19 5.24
N ASN A 99 6.44 8.27 5.04
CA ASN A 99 7.89 8.26 5.13
C ASN A 99 8.39 7.86 6.52
N GLU A 100 7.81 8.43 7.57
CA GLU A 100 8.18 8.12 8.95
C GLU A 100 7.90 6.65 9.28
N VAL A 101 6.69 6.17 8.96
CA VAL A 101 6.28 4.79 9.21
C VAL A 101 7.14 3.80 8.42
N VAL A 102 7.37 4.05 7.13
CA VAL A 102 8.17 3.15 6.28
C VAL A 102 9.61 3.10 6.74
N ASN A 103 10.25 4.25 7.03
CA ASN A 103 11.63 4.26 7.49
C ASN A 103 11.78 3.58 8.85
N TYR A 104 10.82 3.77 9.77
CA TYR A 104 10.86 3.08 11.05
C TYR A 104 10.83 1.57 10.86
N ILE A 105 9.87 1.04 10.08
CA ILE A 105 9.78 -0.39 9.78
C ILE A 105 11.07 -0.87 9.10
N VAL A 106 11.58 -0.16 8.10
CA VAL A 106 12.85 -0.52 7.42
C VAL A 106 14.01 -0.62 8.41
N ASN A 107 14.12 0.34 9.35
CA ASN A 107 15.16 0.34 10.37
C ASN A 107 15.03 -0.87 11.31
N MET A 108 13.81 -1.26 11.72
CA MET A 108 13.60 -2.47 12.51
C MET A 108 14.19 -3.72 11.82
N TYR A 109 14.06 -3.83 10.49
CA TYR A 109 14.64 -4.95 9.74
C TYR A 109 16.16 -4.84 9.62
N LYS A 110 16.69 -3.64 9.34
CA LYS A 110 18.13 -3.39 9.22
C LYS A 110 18.86 -3.64 10.55
N GLU A 111 18.29 -3.25 11.68
CA GLU A 111 18.82 -3.51 13.03
C GLU A 111 18.93 -5.00 13.37
N LYS A 112 18.06 -5.84 12.77
CA LYS A 112 18.16 -7.30 12.87
C LYS A 112 19.05 -7.92 11.80
N GLY A 113 19.84 -7.12 11.07
CA GLY A 113 20.78 -7.57 10.04
C GLY A 113 20.15 -7.89 8.69
N ILE A 114 18.89 -7.51 8.45
CA ILE A 114 18.17 -7.78 7.20
C ILE A 114 18.30 -6.58 6.27
N ASN A 115 19.53 -6.34 5.80
CA ASN A 115 19.89 -5.14 5.03
C ASN A 115 19.19 -5.01 3.67
N ASP A 116 18.69 -6.12 3.12
CA ASP A 116 17.95 -6.14 1.84
C ASP A 116 16.49 -5.66 1.97
N TYR A 117 16.02 -5.35 3.18
CA TYR A 117 14.69 -4.77 3.39
C TYR A 117 14.73 -3.27 3.04
N THR A 118 14.38 -2.97 1.80
CA THR A 118 14.36 -1.60 1.24
C THR A 118 13.11 -0.81 1.62
N TYR A 119 13.14 0.50 1.39
CA TYR A 119 11.98 1.40 1.41
C TYR A 119 10.80 0.84 0.62
N GLY A 120 11.04 0.34 -0.60
CA GLY A 120 10.00 -0.25 -1.42
C GLY A 120 9.34 -1.50 -0.82
N ASN A 121 9.97 -2.22 0.12
CA ASN A 121 9.30 -3.30 0.87
C ASN A 121 8.36 -2.73 1.92
N GLY A 122 8.83 -1.78 2.73
CA GLY A 122 8.02 -1.13 3.76
C GLY A 122 6.83 -0.38 3.17
N GLN A 123 7.06 0.38 2.09
CA GLN A 123 6.02 1.10 1.35
C GLN A 123 4.92 0.16 0.84
N LYS A 124 5.28 -1.01 0.29
CA LYS A 124 4.29 -2.00 -0.16
C LYS A 124 3.48 -2.56 0.98
N LEU A 125 4.10 -2.80 2.13
CA LEU A 125 3.41 -3.26 3.33
C LEU A 125 2.36 -2.23 3.78
N VAL A 126 2.75 -0.95 3.87
CA VAL A 126 1.87 0.17 4.25
C VAL A 126 0.71 0.29 3.27
N ASN A 127 0.97 0.37 1.96
CA ASN A 127 -0.08 0.49 0.95
C ASN A 127 -1.06 -0.69 0.96
N MET A 128 -0.54 -1.91 1.11
CA MET A 128 -1.41 -3.08 1.19
C MET A 128 -2.26 -3.07 2.44
N ALA A 129 -1.72 -2.64 3.58
CA ALA A 129 -2.49 -2.51 4.82
C ALA A 129 -3.63 -1.51 4.61
N ILE A 130 -3.37 -0.31 4.10
CA ILE A 130 -4.40 0.70 3.80
C ILE A 130 -5.47 0.15 2.84
N LYS A 131 -5.08 -0.61 1.83
CA LYS A 131 -6.04 -1.23 0.88
C LYS A 131 -6.94 -2.27 1.56
N TYR A 132 -6.41 -3.03 2.53
CA TYR A 132 -7.23 -3.90 3.38
C TYR A 132 -8.16 -3.10 4.30
N VAL A 133 -7.69 -1.98 4.86
CA VAL A 133 -8.52 -1.07 5.66
C VAL A 133 -9.73 -0.59 4.85
N LEU A 134 -9.53 -0.13 3.62
CA LEU A 134 -10.61 0.27 2.71
C LEU A 134 -11.62 -0.86 2.42
N SER A 135 -11.14 -2.10 2.37
CA SER A 135 -11.98 -3.28 2.14
C SER A 135 -12.80 -3.72 3.35
N SER A 136 -12.56 -3.15 4.55
CA SER A 136 -13.30 -3.45 5.77
C SER A 136 -14.66 -2.76 5.79
N ASP A 137 -15.68 -3.43 6.31
CA ASP A 137 -17.00 -2.81 6.53
C ASP A 137 -17.05 -1.93 7.78
N ILE A 138 -16.04 -2.02 8.65
CA ILE A 138 -15.95 -1.22 9.89
C ILE A 138 -15.53 0.23 9.61
N ILE A 139 -14.67 0.43 8.62
CA ILE A 139 -14.17 1.76 8.26
C ILE A 139 -15.03 2.31 7.14
N GLN A 140 -15.51 3.55 7.32
CA GLN A 140 -16.30 4.23 6.31
C GLN A 140 -15.46 4.41 5.03
N TYR A 141 -15.98 3.93 3.90
CA TYR A 141 -15.24 3.91 2.64
C TYR A 141 -14.89 5.32 2.11
N ASN A 142 -15.63 6.34 2.56
CA ASN A 142 -15.43 7.74 2.21
C ASN A 142 -14.57 8.49 3.25
N HIS A 143 -13.87 7.78 4.15
CA HIS A 143 -12.95 8.39 5.11
C HIS A 143 -11.94 9.31 4.39
N PRO A 144 -11.72 10.56 4.85
CA PRO A 144 -10.91 11.55 4.15
C PRO A 144 -9.50 11.10 3.78
N VAL A 145 -8.87 10.29 4.64
CA VAL A 145 -7.52 9.72 4.42
C VAL A 145 -7.39 9.03 3.06
N PHE A 146 -8.42 8.30 2.60
CA PHE A 146 -8.35 7.55 1.34
C PHE A 146 -8.18 8.43 0.10
N LYS A 147 -8.44 9.74 0.20
CA LYS A 147 -8.17 10.70 -0.87
C LYS A 147 -6.68 10.90 -1.13
N TYR A 148 -5.85 10.74 -0.10
CA TYR A 148 -4.44 11.13 -0.12
C TYR A 148 -3.50 9.93 -0.21
N CYS A 149 -4.03 8.72 -0.02
CA CYS A 149 -3.26 7.48 -0.08
C CYS A 149 -2.52 7.30 -1.41
N HIS A 150 -1.29 6.79 -1.31
CA HIS A 150 -0.50 6.38 -2.45
C HIS A 150 -1.10 5.17 -3.16
N ILE A 151 -0.74 5.03 -4.44
CA ILE A 151 -0.96 3.78 -5.16
C ILE A 151 0.27 2.86 -5.08
N PRO A 152 0.12 1.53 -5.04
CA PRO A 152 1.23 0.61 -5.27
C PRO A 152 1.89 0.86 -6.63
N VAL A 153 3.23 0.93 -6.66
CA VAL A 153 3.99 1.16 -7.90
C VAL A 153 4.55 -0.15 -8.46
N ASP A 154 3.71 -1.17 -8.60
CA ASP A 154 4.14 -2.39 -9.28
C ASP A 154 4.12 -2.25 -10.81
N GLY A 155 4.72 -3.23 -11.49
CA GLY A 155 4.84 -3.20 -12.94
C GLY A 155 3.50 -3.27 -13.69
N ILE A 156 2.43 -3.79 -13.06
CA ILE A 156 1.10 -3.84 -13.68
C ILE A 156 0.48 -2.45 -13.65
N ILE A 157 0.52 -1.78 -12.50
CA ILE A 157 0.02 -0.40 -12.38
C ILE A 157 0.82 0.56 -13.23
N GLN A 158 2.14 0.41 -13.32
CA GLN A 158 2.96 1.21 -14.23
C GLN A 158 2.55 1.04 -15.70
N LYS A 159 2.24 -0.18 -16.16
CA LYS A 159 1.71 -0.43 -17.52
C LYS A 159 0.40 0.31 -17.76
N ILE A 160 -0.51 0.20 -16.81
CA ILE A 160 -1.87 0.74 -16.95
C ILE A 160 -1.84 2.26 -16.88
N ALA A 161 -1.05 2.84 -15.98
CA ALA A 161 -0.80 4.27 -15.90
C ALA A 161 -0.20 4.82 -17.20
N LYS A 162 0.82 4.16 -17.76
CA LYS A 162 1.39 4.57 -19.06
C LYS A 162 0.35 4.53 -20.17
N LYS A 163 -0.45 3.46 -20.25
CA LYS A 163 -1.46 3.28 -21.31
C LYS A 163 -2.64 4.24 -21.19
N LYS A 164 -3.17 4.44 -19.98
CA LYS A 164 -4.43 5.18 -19.75
C LYS A 164 -4.23 6.65 -19.39
N LEU A 165 -3.14 6.97 -18.72
CA LEU A 165 -2.85 8.31 -18.20
C LEU A 165 -1.61 8.95 -18.84
N ASN A 166 -0.89 8.24 -19.72
CA ASN A 166 0.39 8.68 -20.29
C ASN A 166 1.44 9.08 -19.23
N VAL A 167 1.45 8.38 -18.09
CA VAL A 167 2.45 8.58 -17.03
C VAL A 167 3.71 7.79 -17.37
N GLU A 168 4.87 8.44 -17.37
CA GLU A 168 6.15 7.77 -17.59
C GLU A 168 6.50 6.80 -16.45
N PHE A 169 7.33 5.81 -16.77
CA PHE A 169 7.73 4.80 -15.80
C PHE A 169 8.51 5.38 -14.62
N LEU A 170 8.60 4.58 -13.56
CA LEU A 170 9.38 4.92 -12.38
C LEU A 170 10.84 5.19 -12.75
N THR A 171 11.46 6.15 -12.08
CA THR A 171 12.90 6.37 -12.14
C THR A 171 13.63 5.45 -11.16
N LYS A 172 14.90 5.19 -11.42
CA LYS A 172 15.82 4.60 -10.45
C LYS A 172 17.03 5.49 -10.29
N ASN A 173 17.19 6.08 -9.10
CA ASN A 173 18.18 7.10 -8.79
C ASN A 173 18.13 8.24 -9.81
N GLY A 174 16.93 8.76 -10.09
CA GLY A 174 16.71 9.86 -11.04
C GLY A 174 16.83 9.49 -12.53
N LYS A 175 17.17 8.24 -12.88
CA LYS A 175 17.23 7.77 -14.28
C LYS A 175 15.94 7.08 -14.67
N GLU A 176 15.35 7.49 -15.78
CA GLU A 176 14.17 6.82 -16.34
C GLU A 176 14.45 5.36 -16.70
N LEU A 177 13.52 4.48 -16.34
CA LEU A 177 13.61 3.08 -16.65
C LEU A 177 12.92 2.76 -17.98
N LYS A 178 13.62 2.02 -18.85
CA LYS A 178 13.05 1.52 -20.11
C LYS A 178 12.14 0.31 -19.92
N THR A 179 12.13 -0.29 -18.73
CA THR A 179 11.37 -1.51 -18.39
C THR A 179 10.85 -1.46 -16.97
N TYR A 180 9.85 -2.30 -16.67
CA TYR A 180 9.23 -2.38 -15.35
C TYR A 180 10.22 -2.86 -14.29
N SER A 181 10.62 -1.99 -13.36
CA SER A 181 11.37 -2.43 -12.18
C SER A 181 10.45 -2.94 -11.09
N SER A 182 10.90 -3.97 -10.37
CA SER A 182 10.26 -4.35 -9.11
C SER A 182 10.49 -3.28 -8.06
N TRP A 183 9.44 -2.51 -7.73
CA TRP A 183 9.48 -1.42 -6.75
C TRP A 183 10.03 -1.85 -5.38
N SER A 184 9.80 -3.09 -4.95
CA SER A 184 10.35 -3.61 -3.68
C SER A 184 11.87 -3.73 -3.66
N LYS A 185 12.56 -3.45 -4.76
CA LYS A 185 14.02 -3.39 -4.82
C LYS A 185 14.56 -1.95 -4.95
N ASN A 186 13.69 -0.95 -4.97
CA ASN A 186 14.10 0.45 -4.94
C ASN A 186 14.14 0.92 -3.47
N ASP A 187 15.22 1.61 -3.12
CA ASP A 187 15.48 2.17 -1.78
C ASP A 187 15.52 3.72 -1.84
N CYS A 188 15.04 4.32 -2.93
CA CYS A 188 14.97 5.77 -3.14
C CYS A 188 13.53 6.27 -3.02
N ARG A 189 13.26 7.01 -1.94
CA ARG A 189 11.95 7.66 -1.72
C ARG A 189 11.64 8.72 -2.77
N ASP A 190 12.63 9.47 -3.24
CA ASP A 190 12.36 10.57 -4.18
C ASP A 190 11.87 10.04 -5.54
N ASP A 191 12.38 8.90 -5.99
CA ASP A 191 11.86 8.21 -7.18
C ASP A 191 10.38 7.83 -7.00
N PHE A 192 10.01 7.39 -5.79
CA PHE A 192 8.63 7.04 -5.44
C PHE A 192 7.71 8.24 -5.49
N LEU A 193 8.05 9.31 -4.77
CA LEU A 193 7.21 10.50 -4.68
C LEU A 193 7.09 11.18 -6.05
N THR A 194 8.18 11.26 -6.80
CA THR A 194 8.15 11.77 -8.17
C THR A 194 7.14 11.00 -9.02
N TYR A 195 7.07 9.68 -8.87
CA TYR A 195 6.07 8.88 -9.57
C TYR A 195 4.64 9.12 -9.02
N GLN A 196 4.47 9.18 -7.69
CA GLN A 196 3.18 9.49 -7.07
C GLN A 196 2.63 10.84 -7.55
N ASP A 197 3.47 11.87 -7.64
CA ASP A 197 3.06 13.20 -8.09
C ASP A 197 2.65 13.21 -9.56
N ARG A 198 3.39 12.50 -10.43
CA ARG A 198 3.01 12.37 -11.85
C ARG A 198 1.63 11.74 -12.00
N ILE A 199 1.36 10.65 -11.26
CA ILE A 199 0.06 9.98 -11.35
C ILE A 199 -1.06 10.78 -10.69
N ARG A 200 -0.83 11.41 -9.54
CA ARG A 200 -1.78 12.34 -8.90
C ARG A 200 -2.18 13.45 -9.86
N ASN A 201 -1.21 14.11 -10.48
CA ASN A 201 -1.46 15.16 -11.45
C ASN A 201 -2.21 14.67 -12.69
N ALA A 202 -1.92 13.45 -13.16
CA ALA A 202 -2.63 12.88 -14.31
C ALA A 202 -4.08 12.50 -13.96
N ILE A 203 -4.32 12.00 -12.74
CA ILE A 203 -5.65 11.65 -12.23
C ILE A 203 -6.47 12.90 -11.96
N GLN A 204 -5.90 13.94 -11.35
CA GLN A 204 -6.60 15.21 -11.08
C GLN A 204 -7.06 15.93 -12.35
N LYS A 205 -6.38 15.72 -13.48
CA LYS A 205 -6.80 16.23 -14.80
C LYS A 205 -8.00 15.47 -15.38
N LYS A 206 -8.45 14.40 -14.72
CA LYS A 206 -9.59 13.59 -15.09
C LYS A 206 -10.67 13.76 -14.02
N ASP A 207 -11.77 14.40 -14.35
CA ASP A 207 -12.90 14.61 -13.41
C ASP A 207 -13.64 13.31 -13.03
N GLU A 208 -13.12 12.14 -13.40
CA GLU A 208 -13.78 10.84 -13.24
C GLU A 208 -13.32 10.05 -11.99
N TYR A 209 -12.22 10.47 -11.36
CA TYR A 209 -11.60 9.72 -10.26
C TYR A 209 -11.63 10.50 -8.94
N TYR A 210 -12.07 9.83 -7.88
CA TYR A 210 -12.14 10.40 -6.54
C TYR A 210 -10.75 10.55 -5.88
N SER A 211 -9.87 9.58 -6.07
CA SER A 211 -8.52 9.58 -5.50
C SER A 211 -7.57 8.65 -6.27
N PRO A 212 -6.24 8.75 -6.03
CA PRO A 212 -5.30 7.80 -6.59
C PRO A 212 -5.61 6.34 -6.24
N LEU A 213 -6.00 6.07 -4.99
CA LEU A 213 -6.36 4.73 -4.53
C LEU A 213 -7.61 4.20 -5.25
N ILE A 214 -8.63 5.04 -5.46
CA ILE A 214 -9.84 4.65 -6.20
C ILE A 214 -9.53 4.37 -7.67
N TRP A 215 -8.70 5.22 -8.29
CA TRP A 215 -8.20 4.97 -9.64
C TRP A 215 -7.52 3.61 -9.74
N GLU A 216 -6.65 3.28 -8.79
CA GLU A 216 -5.96 1.99 -8.76
C GLU A 216 -6.94 0.83 -8.71
N ILE A 217 -7.94 0.90 -7.85
CA ILE A 217 -8.96 -0.14 -7.67
C ILE A 217 -9.78 -0.36 -8.94
N GLN A 218 -10.24 0.71 -9.60
CA GLN A 218 -11.02 0.62 -10.83
C GLN A 218 -10.21 0.10 -12.02
N ASN A 219 -8.89 0.30 -11.99
CA ASN A 219 -8.01 -0.05 -13.09
C ASN A 219 -7.23 -1.33 -12.86
N TRP A 220 -7.21 -1.86 -11.64
CA TRP A 220 -6.57 -3.12 -11.33
C TRP A 220 -7.25 -4.26 -12.11
N PRO A 221 -6.50 -5.04 -12.91
CA PRO A 221 -7.12 -6.07 -13.73
C PRO A 221 -7.75 -7.13 -12.83
N PRO A 222 -8.97 -7.62 -13.15
CA PRO A 222 -9.51 -8.79 -12.49
C PRO A 222 -8.52 -9.95 -12.67
N GLN A 223 -8.13 -10.58 -11.56
CA GLN A 223 -7.24 -11.73 -11.52
C GLN A 223 -8.00 -13.04 -11.65
#